data_AF-A0A661FNX0-F1
#
_entry.id   AF-A0A661FNX0-F1
#
_cell.length_a   1.000
_cell.length_b   1.000
_cell.length_c   1.000
_cell.angle_alpha   90.00
_cell.angle_beta   90.00
_cell.angle_gamma   90.00
#
_symmetry.space_group_name_H-M   'P 1'
#
loop_
_entity.id
_entity.type
_entity.pdbx_description
1 polymer ?
#
loop_
_entity_poly.entity_id
_entity_poly.type
_entity_poly.pdbx_seq_one_letter_code
_entity_poly.pdbx_strand_id
1 'polypeptide(L)'
;RYSKFIGCSAYPKCKHIEPLEKPLDTGVECPKCKKGTILKRKSRNNKVFYSCSGYPKCDYALWNVPVNEPCPTCDWPILTLKTTKSRGPEKVCPQKDCKYVTPYEGDPEDVNGPTS
;
A
#
# COMPACT_ATOMS: atom_id res chain seq x y z
N ARG A 1 -5.37 57.44 -13.53
CA ARG A 1 -6.22 57.67 -12.35
C ARG A 1 -7.08 56.41 -12.16
N TYR A 2 -6.99 55.74 -10.99
CA TYR A 2 -7.68 54.50 -10.54
C TYR A 2 -7.29 53.20 -11.28
N SER A 3 -6.58 52.20 -10.74
CA SER A 3 -6.60 51.41 -9.48
C SER A 3 -7.51 50.16 -9.52
N LYS A 4 -6.92 48.99 -9.88
CA LYS A 4 -7.02 47.68 -9.17
C LYS A 4 -6.50 46.54 -10.07
N PHE A 5 -5.23 46.20 -9.93
CA PHE A 5 -4.78 44.82 -10.05
C PHE A 5 -3.83 44.56 -8.88
N ILE A 6 -4.26 43.72 -7.94
CA ILE A 6 -3.42 43.19 -6.87
C ILE A 6 -2.50 42.18 -7.53
N GLY A 7 -1.27 42.60 -7.85
CA GLY A 7 -0.20 41.69 -8.22
C GLY A 7 0.22 40.90 -6.98
N CYS A 8 0.08 39.58 -7.00
CA CYS A 8 0.75 38.71 -6.04
C CYS A 8 2.26 38.76 -6.29
N SER A 9 2.97 39.65 -5.61
CA SER A 9 4.44 39.75 -5.60
C SER A 9 5.07 38.77 -4.61
N ALA A 10 4.83 37.46 -4.78
CA ALA A 10 5.45 36.42 -3.96
C ALA A 10 5.88 35.19 -4.78
N TYR A 11 6.78 35.42 -5.74
CA TYR A 11 7.62 34.40 -6.40
C TYR A 11 9.07 34.81 -6.12
N PRO A 12 9.97 33.96 -5.57
CA PRO A 12 10.26 32.60 -6.06
C PRO A 12 10.58 31.58 -4.94
N LYS A 13 9.82 31.56 -3.84
CA LYS A 13 10.16 30.71 -2.66
C LYS A 13 9.31 29.44 -2.50
N CYS A 14 8.65 28.96 -3.56
CA CYS A 14 8.00 27.65 -3.54
C CYS A 14 8.83 26.64 -4.34
N LYS A 15 9.86 26.11 -3.69
CA LYS A 15 10.49 24.84 -4.06
C LYS A 15 9.99 23.77 -3.10
N HIS A 16 8.67 23.57 -3.02
CA HIS A 16 8.13 22.39 -2.35
C HIS A 16 8.24 21.21 -3.33
N ILE A 17 9.47 20.75 -3.53
CA ILE A 17 9.75 19.40 -4.00
C ILE A 17 10.11 18.64 -2.73
N GLU A 18 9.15 18.51 -1.82
CA GLU A 18 9.26 17.44 -0.85
C GLU A 18 8.68 16.20 -1.53
N PRO A 19 9.48 15.15 -1.81
CA PRO A 19 8.93 13.81 -2.02
C PRO A 19 8.38 13.34 -0.66
N LEU A 20 7.24 13.91 -0.28
CA LEU A 20 6.50 13.68 0.98
C LEU A 20 5.57 12.47 0.85
N GLU A 21 5.85 11.53 -0.05
CA GLU A 21 5.19 10.22 -0.01
C GLU A 21 5.80 9.44 1.16
N LYS A 22 5.44 9.84 2.39
CA LYS A 22 5.69 9.04 3.59
C LYS A 22 5.17 7.63 3.30
N PRO A 23 5.94 6.57 3.61
CA PRO A 23 5.46 5.22 3.41
C PRO A 23 4.15 5.06 4.20
N LEU A 24 3.06 4.77 3.48
CA LEU A 24 1.74 4.66 4.09
C LEU A 24 1.72 3.35 4.88
N ASP A 25 1.45 3.43 6.18
CA ASP A 25 1.25 2.20 6.96
C ASP A 25 -0.07 1.57 6.56
N THR A 26 -0.04 0.29 6.17
CA THR A 26 -1.26 -0.43 5.78
C THR A 26 -2.06 -0.92 6.99
N GLY A 27 -1.51 -0.78 8.21
CA GLY A 27 -2.06 -1.39 9.42
C GLY A 27 -1.93 -2.92 9.46
N VAL A 28 -1.40 -3.55 8.40
CA VAL A 28 -1.28 -5.01 8.33
C VAL A 28 0.00 -5.46 9.02
N GLU A 29 -0.12 -6.42 9.94
CA GLU A 29 1.04 -6.99 10.62
C GLU A 29 1.85 -7.90 9.68
N CYS A 30 3.17 -7.87 9.81
CA CYS A 30 4.03 -8.69 8.98
C CYS A 30 3.92 -10.17 9.39
N PRO A 31 3.52 -11.08 8.48
CA PRO A 31 3.35 -12.50 8.82
C PRO A 31 4.68 -13.21 9.11
N LYS A 32 5.78 -12.69 8.56
CA LYS A 32 7.11 -13.29 8.67
C LYS A 32 7.76 -13.01 10.03
N CYS A 33 7.66 -11.77 10.52
CA CYS A 33 8.29 -11.37 11.79
C CYS A 33 7.31 -11.11 12.94
N LYS A 34 6.01 -10.94 12.67
CA LYS A 34 4.93 -10.66 13.64
C LYS A 34 5.24 -9.52 14.63
N LYS A 35 6.11 -8.60 14.22
CA LYS A 35 6.64 -7.50 15.07
C LYS A 35 6.59 -6.16 14.35
N GLY A 36 6.76 -6.17 13.03
CA GLY A 36 6.65 -4.98 12.20
C GLY A 36 5.36 -4.99 11.41
N THR A 37 4.91 -3.83 11.00
CA THR A 37 3.80 -3.61 10.07
C THR A 37 4.28 -3.64 8.62
N ILE A 38 3.36 -3.80 7.69
CA ILE A 38 3.60 -3.69 6.26
C ILE A 38 3.36 -2.25 5.82
N LEU A 39 4.37 -1.67 5.17
CA LEU A 39 4.34 -0.31 4.65
C LEU A 39 4.15 -0.33 3.14
N LYS A 40 3.20 0.45 2.65
CA LYS A 40 3.02 0.79 1.24
C LYS A 40 4.15 1.75 0.83
N ARG A 41 4.98 1.31 -0.09
CA ARG A 41 6.11 2.07 -0.65
C ARG A 41 5.95 2.18 -2.15
N LYS A 42 6.40 3.30 -2.71
CA LYS A 42 6.49 3.50 -4.16
C LYS A 42 7.93 3.29 -4.59
N SER A 43 8.12 2.43 -5.59
CA SER A 43 9.42 2.19 -6.23
C SER A 43 9.77 3.31 -7.20
N ARG A 44 11.04 3.39 -7.63
CA ARG A 44 11.55 4.38 -8.59
C ARG A 44 10.77 4.39 -9.91
N ASN A 45 10.15 3.26 -10.28
CA ASN A 45 9.32 3.13 -11.48
C ASN A 45 7.84 3.46 -11.25
N ASN A 46 7.48 4.19 -10.19
CA ASN A 46 6.09 4.46 -9.78
C ASN A 46 5.24 3.23 -9.43
N LYS A 47 5.84 2.04 -9.36
CA LYS A 47 5.16 0.82 -8.91
C LYS A 47 5.05 0.80 -7.40
N VAL A 48 3.85 0.57 -6.89
CA VAL A 48 3.62 0.37 -5.46
C VAL A 48 4.00 -1.05 -5.06
N PHE A 49 4.63 -1.20 -3.90
CA PHE A 49 4.92 -2.46 -3.26
C PHE A 49 4.76 -2.32 -1.75
N TYR A 50 4.61 -3.45 -1.07
CA TYR A 50 4.29 -3.52 0.34
C TYR A 50 5.41 -4.24 1.06
N SER A 51 6.18 -3.54 1.90
CA SER A 51 7.36 -4.11 2.56
C SER A 51 7.28 -3.96 4.07
N CYS A 52 7.84 -4.92 4.81
CA CYS A 52 7.89 -4.84 6.26
C CYS A 52 8.70 -3.64 6.74
N SER A 53 8.18 -2.92 7.75
CA SER A 53 8.88 -1.85 8.46
C SER A 53 10.13 -2.32 9.21
N GLY A 54 10.23 -3.63 9.50
CA GLY A 54 11.34 -4.25 10.22
C GLY A 54 12.64 -4.45 9.41
N TYR A 55 12.78 -3.90 8.21
CA TYR A 55 14.04 -3.98 7.44
C TYR A 55 15.19 -3.29 8.22
N PRO A 56 16.42 -3.85 8.27
CA PRO A 56 16.94 -5.03 7.55
C PRO A 56 16.67 -6.38 8.21
N LYS A 57 16.04 -6.42 9.39
CA LYS A 57 15.75 -7.67 10.13
C LYS A 57 14.67 -8.52 9.46
N CYS A 58 13.79 -7.91 8.67
CA CYS A 58 12.72 -8.59 7.94
C CYS A 58 12.66 -8.09 6.49
N ASP A 59 13.07 -8.94 5.55
CA ASP A 59 13.01 -8.70 4.10
C ASP A 59 11.68 -9.16 3.47
N TYR A 60 10.58 -9.06 4.22
CA TYR A 60 9.28 -9.47 3.68
C TYR A 60 8.70 -8.36 2.80
N ALA A 61 8.43 -8.67 1.53
CA ALA A 61 7.83 -7.75 0.58
C ALA A 61 6.81 -8.44 -0.32
N LEU A 62 5.79 -7.68 -0.73
CA LEU A 62 4.66 -8.12 -1.53
C LEU A 62 4.38 -7.09 -2.63
N TRP A 63 3.99 -7.58 -3.80
CA TRP A 63 3.52 -6.74 -4.91
C TRP A 63 2.01 -6.48 -4.85
N ASN A 64 1.30 -7.40 -4.20
CA ASN A 64 -0.13 -7.36 -4.01
C ASN A 64 -0.47 -6.71 -2.66
N VAL A 65 -1.68 -6.16 -2.56
CA VAL A 65 -2.15 -5.53 -1.33
C VAL A 65 -2.27 -6.59 -0.23
N PRO A 66 -1.57 -6.45 0.90
CA PRO A 66 -1.76 -7.34 2.04
C PRO A 66 -3.10 -7.03 2.71
N VAL A 67 -3.77 -8.06 3.20
CA VAL A 67 -5.02 -7.96 3.95
C VAL A 67 -4.78 -8.61 5.30
N ASN A 68 -5.16 -7.91 6.38
CA ASN A 68 -5.05 -8.40 7.75
C ASN A 68 -6.12 -9.45 8.07
N GLU A 69 -6.18 -10.49 7.24
CA GLU A 69 -7.14 -11.58 7.32
C GLU A 69 -6.35 -12.90 7.34
N PRO A 70 -6.52 -13.73 8.39
CA PRO A 70 -5.85 -15.02 8.45
C PRO A 70 -6.46 -16.01 7.46
N CYS A 71 -5.62 -16.86 6.88
CA CYS A 71 -6.04 -17.89 5.95
C CYS A 71 -6.67 -19.08 6.69
N PRO A 72 -7.90 -19.49 6.38
CA PRO A 72 -8.58 -20.60 7.05
C PRO A 72 -8.04 -21.99 6.68
N THR A 73 -7.15 -22.08 5.68
CA THR A 73 -6.62 -23.36 5.17
C THR A 73 -5.22 -23.69 5.72
N CYS A 74 -4.41 -22.69 6.04
CA CYS A 74 -3.01 -22.88 6.44
C CYS A 74 -2.58 -22.02 7.64
N ASP A 75 -3.55 -21.36 8.28
CA ASP A 75 -3.34 -20.47 9.44
C ASP A 75 -2.33 -19.33 9.19
N TRP A 76 -2.11 -18.97 7.92
CA TRP A 76 -1.23 -17.86 7.58
C TRP A 76 -1.89 -16.54 7.97
N PRO A 77 -1.20 -15.62 8.68
CA PRO A 77 -1.89 -14.51 9.35
C PRO A 77 -2.33 -13.36 8.42
N ILE A 78 -1.97 -13.40 7.13
CA ILE A 78 -2.42 -12.40 6.14
C ILE A 78 -2.84 -13.05 4.81
N LEU A 79 -3.67 -12.36 4.06
CA LEU A 79 -3.98 -12.70 2.65
C LEU A 79 -3.45 -11.59 1.73
N THR A 80 -3.45 -11.84 0.42
CA THR A 80 -3.05 -10.86 -0.58
C THR A 80 -4.12 -10.67 -1.63
N LEU A 81 -4.35 -9.45 -2.08
CA LEU A 81 -5.32 -9.17 -3.13
C LEU A 81 -4.66 -9.21 -4.51
N LYS A 82 -5.16 -10.11 -5.34
CA LYS A 82 -4.77 -10.23 -6.73
C LYS A 82 -5.91 -9.75 -7.61
N THR A 83 -5.65 -8.74 -8.42
CA THR A 83 -6.62 -8.28 -9.42
C THR A 83 -6.41 -9.04 -10.72
N THR A 84 -7.42 -9.80 -11.16
CA THR A 84 -7.40 -10.47 -12.47
C THR A 84 -8.36 -9.79 -13.43
N LYS A 85 -7.98 -9.69 -14.71
CA LYS A 85 -8.81 -9.08 -15.76
C LYS A 85 -10.16 -9.79 -15.98
N SER A 86 -10.25 -11.07 -15.64
CA SER A 86 -11.41 -11.91 -15.94
C SER A 86 -12.39 -12.05 -14.78
N ARG A 87 -11.94 -11.94 -13.52
CA ARG A 87 -12.79 -12.21 -12.34
C ARG A 87 -12.85 -11.06 -11.34
N GLY A 88 -12.00 -10.05 -11.46
CA GLY A 88 -11.92 -8.94 -10.52
C GLY A 88 -10.86 -9.15 -9.42
N PRO A 89 -10.98 -8.43 -8.29
CA PRO A 89 -10.09 -8.61 -7.15
C PRO A 89 -10.43 -9.88 -6.37
N GLU A 90 -9.40 -10.71 -6.12
CA GLU A 90 -9.52 -11.98 -5.41
C GLU A 90 -8.51 -11.99 -4.25
N LYS A 91 -8.94 -12.40 -3.05
CA LYS A 91 -8.01 -12.67 -1.95
C LYS A 91 -7.38 -14.03 -2.18
N VAL A 92 -6.06 -14.08 -2.22
CA VAL A 92 -5.26 -15.30 -2.37
C VAL A 92 -4.24 -15.41 -1.26
N CYS A 93 -3.98 -16.63 -0.80
CA CYS A 93 -2.91 -16.87 0.16
C CYS A 93 -1.53 -16.62 -0.51
N PRO A 94 -0.60 -15.91 0.14
CA PRO A 94 0.77 -15.73 -0.38
C PRO A 94 1.63 -17.00 -0.26
N GLN A 95 1.19 -18.01 0.49
CA GLN A 95 1.91 -19.27 0.63
C GLN A 95 1.77 -20.12 -0.62
N LYS A 96 2.90 -20.60 -1.17
CA LYS A 96 2.91 -21.48 -2.35
C LYS A 96 2.24 -22.83 -2.10
N ASP A 97 2.29 -23.29 -0.85
CA ASP A 97 1.69 -24.55 -0.41
C ASP A 97 0.16 -24.43 -0.27
N CYS A 98 -0.35 -23.22 0.00
CA CYS A 98 -1.76 -22.96 0.20
C CYS A 98 -2.39 -22.28 -1.03
N LYS A 99 -3.32 -22.98 -1.69
CA LYS A 99 -4.04 -22.47 -2.87
C LYS A 99 -5.39 -21.81 -2.53
N TYR A 100 -5.57 -21.35 -1.29
CA TYR A 100 -6.79 -20.67 -0.89
C TYR A 100 -7.02 -19.40 -1.71
N VAL A 101 -8.21 -19.31 -2.31
CA VAL A 101 -8.66 -18.17 -3.09
C VAL A 101 -10.14 -17.91 -2.79
N THR A 102 -10.49 -16.65 -2.57
CA THR A 102 -11.87 -16.22 -2.43
C THR A 102 -12.09 -14.89 -3.17
N PRO A 103 -13.24 -14.68 -3.81
CA PRO A 103 -13.57 -13.39 -4.40
C PRO A 103 -13.57 -12.29 -3.32
N TYR A 104 -13.13 -11.08 -3.71
CA TYR A 104 -13.23 -9.88 -2.89
C TYR A 104 -14.20 -8.93 -3.58
N GLU A 105 -15.27 -8.53 -2.88
CA GLU A 105 -16.29 -7.63 -3.42
C GLU A 105 -15.95 -6.13 -3.28
N GLY A 106 -14.74 -5.80 -2.82
CA GLY A 106 -14.29 -4.41 -2.63
C GLY A 106 -13.21 -3.97 -3.62
N ASP A 107 -12.97 -2.66 -3.66
CA ASP A 107 -11.86 -2.07 -4.40
C ASP A 107 -10.54 -2.33 -3.66
N PRO A 108 -9.53 -2.94 -4.31
CA PRO A 108 -8.23 -3.23 -3.68
C PRO A 108 -7.47 -1.95 -3.28
N GLU A 109 -7.85 -0.80 -3.84
CA GLU A 109 -7.28 0.50 -3.50
C GLU A 109 -7.89 1.10 -2.23
N ASP A 110 -9.14 0.75 -1.91
CA ASP A 110 -9.89 1.29 -0.76
C ASP A 110 -9.53 0.61 0.57
N VAL A 111 -8.95 -0.60 0.53
CA VAL A 111 -8.48 -1.37 1.71
C VAL A 111 -7.57 -0.56 2.63
N ASN A 112 -6.90 0.47 2.12
CA ASN A 112 -5.96 1.29 2.90
C ASN A 112 -6.43 2.74 3.10
N GLY A 113 -7.71 3.02 2.89
CA GLY A 113 -8.35 4.31 3.17
C GLY A 113 -7.96 5.45 2.21
N PRO A 114 -8.81 6.50 2.13
CA PRO A 114 -8.56 7.63 1.26
C PRO A 114 -7.31 8.40 1.74
N THR A 115 -6.39 8.59 0.81
CA THR A 115 -5.29 9.55 0.97
C THR A 115 -5.91 10.95 0.97
N SER A 116 -6.02 11.59 2.14
CA SER A 116 -6.31 13.03 2.25
C SER A 116 -5.03 13.85 2.24
#